data_AF-A0A5C6EDR5-F1
#
_entry.id   AF-A0A5C6EDR5-F1
#
_cell.length_a   1.000
_cell.length_b   1.000
_cell.length_c   1.000
_cell.angle_alpha   90.00
_cell.angle_beta   90.00
_cell.angle_gamma   90.00
#
_symmetry.space_group_name_H-M   'P 1'
#
loop_
_entity.id
_entity.type
_entity.pdbx_description
1 polymer ?
#
loop_
_entity_poly.entity_id
_entity_poly.type
_entity_poly.pdbx_seq_one_letter_code
_entity_poly.pdbx_strand_id
1 'polypeptide(L)'
;MDSESELLFSLSENELEALADGNLAPSSQERLDALLEKNTNESLDGDEAKELDLLLSRVDQLNILKTRARLTLKQHAEAARQ
;
A
#
# COMPACT_ATOMS: atom_id res chain seq x y z
N MET A 1 -2.78 -1.09 -24.69
CA MET A 1 -2.83 -0.27 -23.45
C MET A 1 -3.60 -1.15 -22.50
N ASP A 2 -2.88 -2.00 -21.78
CA ASP A 2 -3.49 -3.15 -21.10
C ASP A 2 -3.80 -2.74 -19.67
N SER A 3 -4.74 -1.81 -19.52
CA SER A 3 -5.25 -1.40 -18.20
C SER A 3 -5.91 -2.57 -17.46
N GLU A 4 -6.31 -3.63 -18.18
CA GLU A 4 -6.82 -4.89 -17.63
C GLU A 4 -5.79 -5.67 -16.80
N SER A 5 -4.49 -5.51 -17.08
CA SER A 5 -3.43 -6.22 -16.36
C SER A 5 -3.16 -5.66 -14.95
N GLU A 6 -3.56 -4.41 -14.71
CA GLU A 6 -3.40 -3.75 -13.40
C GLU A 6 -4.60 -3.97 -12.46
N LEU A 7 -5.69 -4.55 -12.98
CA LEU A 7 -6.95 -4.70 -12.28
C LEU A 7 -7.01 -6.08 -11.60
N LEU A 8 -7.48 -6.08 -10.36
CA LEU A 8 -7.48 -7.25 -9.49
C LEU A 8 -8.79 -8.04 -9.62
N PHE A 9 -9.22 -8.33 -10.85
CA PHE A 9 -10.53 -8.96 -11.14
C PHE A 9 -10.70 -10.37 -10.55
N SER A 10 -9.63 -11.02 -10.12
CA SER A 10 -9.70 -12.32 -9.45
C SER A 10 -10.14 -12.23 -7.98
N LEU A 11 -10.23 -11.03 -7.41
CA LEU A 11 -10.65 -10.81 -6.02
C LEU A 11 -12.14 -10.47 -5.93
N SER A 12 -12.79 -10.94 -4.88
CA SER A 12 -14.16 -10.55 -4.53
C SER A 12 -14.23 -9.10 -4.04
N GLU A 13 -15.43 -8.51 -4.04
CA GLU A 13 -15.65 -7.15 -3.53
C GLU A 13 -15.14 -6.98 -2.08
N ASN A 14 -15.46 -7.92 -1.19
CA ASN A 14 -14.98 -7.90 0.20
C ASN A 14 -13.45 -7.96 0.31
N GLU A 15 -12.79 -8.75 -0.55
CA GLU A 15 -11.32 -8.84 -0.57
C GLU A 15 -10.68 -7.55 -1.10
N LEU A 16 -11.30 -6.92 -2.11
CA LEU A 16 -10.86 -5.64 -2.63
C LEU A 16 -11.05 -4.51 -1.63
N GLU A 17 -12.16 -4.50 -0.87
CA GLU A 17 -12.39 -3.54 0.21
C GLU A 17 -11.35 -3.71 1.33
N ALA A 18 -11.13 -4.95 1.79
CA ALA A 18 -10.10 -5.24 2.78
C ALA A 18 -8.69 -4.81 2.31
N LEU A 19 -8.38 -4.99 1.03
CA LEU A 19 -7.11 -4.55 0.44
C LEU A 19 -7.04 -3.02 0.30
N ALA A 20 -8.13 -2.36 -0.07
CA ALA A 20 -8.24 -0.91 -0.24
C ALA A 20 -8.09 -0.13 1.08
N ASP A 21 -8.45 -0.76 2.20
CA ASP A 21 -8.34 -0.18 3.55
C ASP A 21 -7.13 -0.71 4.33
N GLY A 22 -6.44 -1.71 3.80
CA GLY A 22 -5.24 -2.29 4.38
C GLY A 22 -4.16 -1.23 4.66
N ASN A 23 -3.48 -1.39 5.78
CA ASN A 23 -2.35 -0.56 6.20
C ASN A 23 -1.17 -1.44 6.57
N LEU A 24 0.00 -0.81 6.73
CA LEU A 24 1.16 -1.47 7.27
C LEU A 24 0.84 -2.04 8.66
N ALA A 25 1.37 -3.21 9.00
CA ALA A 25 1.14 -3.82 10.30
C ALA A 25 1.60 -2.86 11.43
N PRO A 26 0.92 -2.82 12.59
CA PRO A 26 1.21 -1.84 13.65
C PRO A 26 2.69 -1.78 14.04
N SER A 27 3.34 -2.93 14.23
CA SER A 27 4.77 -3.00 14.56
C SER A 27 5.68 -2.42 13.49
N SER A 28 5.33 -2.56 12.21
CA SER A 28 6.08 -1.99 11.10
C SER A 28 5.82 -0.49 10.93
N GLN A 29 4.61 -0.02 11.25
CA GLN A 29 4.29 1.41 11.28
C GLN A 29 5.03 2.11 12.42
N GLU A 30 4.99 1.55 13.63
CA GLU A 30 5.75 2.05 14.79
C GLU A 30 7.25 2.14 14.49
N ARG A 31 7.80 1.12 13.81
CA ARG A 31 9.21 1.13 13.40
C ARG A 31 9.50 2.20 12.34
N LEU A 32 8.62 2.37 11.36
CA LEU A 32 8.73 3.43 10.35
C LEU A 32 8.73 4.82 11.00
N ASP A 33 7.80 5.06 11.93
CA ASP A 33 7.67 6.34 12.64
C ASP A 33 8.95 6.66 13.43
N ALA A 34 9.50 5.68 14.15
CA ALA A 34 10.75 5.84 14.89
C ALA A 34 11.96 6.14 13.98
N LEU A 35 12.04 5.48 12.82
CA LEU A 35 13.13 5.72 11.86
C LEU A 35 13.01 7.09 11.18
N LEU A 36 11.79 7.57 10.91
CA LEU A 36 11.53 8.91 10.38
C LEU A 36 11.91 10.01 11.40
N GLU A 37 11.62 9.79 12.67
CA GLU A 37 12.06 10.69 13.75
C GLU A 37 13.59 10.76 13.81
N LYS A 38 14.27 9.60 13.77
CA LYS A 38 15.74 9.54 13.71
C LYS A 38 16.33 10.19 12.46
N ASN A 39 15.68 10.02 11.30
CA ASN A 39 16.07 10.64 10.03
C ASN A 39 16.08 12.16 10.14
N THR A 40 15.00 12.71 10.72
CA THR A 40 14.84 14.15 10.94
C THR A 40 15.94 14.72 11.85
N ASN A 41 16.42 13.91 12.80
CA ASN A 41 17.51 14.26 13.71
C ASN A 41 18.91 13.94 13.16
N GLU A 42 19.04 13.58 11.87
CA GLU A 42 20.31 13.18 11.21
C GLU A 42 21.08 12.07 11.97
N SER A 43 20.34 11.21 12.68
CA SER A 43 20.89 10.24 13.64
C SER A 43 20.77 8.79 13.20
N LEU A 44 20.38 8.56 11.95
CA LEU A 44 20.29 7.21 11.37
C LEU A 44 21.68 6.65 11.06
N ASP A 45 21.90 5.42 11.50
CA ASP A 45 23.02 4.64 10.99
C ASP A 45 22.72 4.03 9.60
N GLY A 46 23.73 3.42 8.99
CA GLY A 46 23.62 2.88 7.64
C GLY A 46 22.70 1.67 7.49
N ASP A 47 22.41 0.93 8.56
CA ASP A 47 21.49 -0.20 8.51
C ASP A 47 20.06 0.27 8.78
N GLU A 48 19.89 1.23 9.70
CA GLU A 48 18.62 1.91 9.94
C GLU A 48 18.14 2.69 8.69
N ALA A 49 19.04 3.29 7.92
CA ALA A 49 18.71 3.94 6.65
C ALA A 49 18.16 2.94 5.61
N LYS A 50 18.78 1.76 5.48
CA LYS A 50 18.29 0.71 4.56
C LYS A 50 16.94 0.16 5.01
N GLU A 51 16.75 0.04 6.33
CA GLU A 51 15.47 -0.40 6.88
C GLU A 51 14.36 0.63 6.60
N LEU A 52 14.66 1.93 6.76
CA LEU A 52 13.74 3.01 6.42
C LEU A 52 13.35 2.97 4.94
N ASP A 53 14.32 2.84 4.03
CA ASP A 53 14.08 2.72 2.58
C ASP A 53 13.17 1.52 2.26
N LEU A 54 13.40 0.37 2.91
CA LEU A 54 12.59 -0.82 2.73
C LEU A 54 11.14 -0.61 3.20
N LEU A 55 10.95 0.04 4.36
CA LEU A 55 9.62 0.31 4.89
C LEU A 55 8.86 1.33 4.02
N LEU A 56 9.52 2.38 3.54
CA LEU A 56 8.93 3.32 2.59
C LEU A 56 8.52 2.64 1.28
N SER A 57 9.39 1.77 0.74
CA SER A 57 9.05 0.99 -0.46
C SER A 57 7.81 0.10 -0.26
N ARG A 58 7.64 -0.49 0.92
CA ARG A 58 6.44 -1.26 1.26
C ARG A 58 5.19 -0.39 1.34
N VAL A 59 5.29 0.81 1.90
CA VAL A 59 4.18 1.78 1.94
C VAL A 59 3.76 2.17 0.53
N ASP A 60 4.72 2.44 -0.36
CA ASP A 60 4.44 2.76 -1.76
C ASP A 60 3.73 1.60 -2.48
N GLN A 61 4.22 0.37 -2.30
CA GLN A 61 3.58 -0.83 -2.85
C GLN A 61 2.15 -1.00 -2.33
N LEU A 62 1.92 -0.80 -1.03
CA LEU A 62 0.58 -0.83 -0.45
C LEU A 62 -0.32 0.24 -1.06
N ASN A 63 0.17 1.47 -1.23
CA ASN A 63 -0.62 2.54 -1.85
C ASN A 63 -1.01 2.23 -3.30
N ILE A 64 -0.11 1.64 -4.07
CA ILE A 64 -0.41 1.17 -5.43
C ILE A 64 -1.49 0.09 -5.40
N LEU A 65 -1.36 -0.91 -4.53
CA LEU A 65 -2.34 -1.99 -4.38
C LEU A 65 -3.71 -1.47 -3.95
N LYS A 66 -3.77 -0.56 -2.98
CA LYS A 66 -5.00 0.10 -2.53
C LYS A 66 -5.68 0.85 -3.65
N THR A 67 -4.90 1.57 -4.46
CA THR A 67 -5.40 2.32 -5.62
C THR A 67 -6.00 1.37 -6.65
N ARG A 68 -5.29 0.27 -6.98
CA ARG A 68 -5.78 -0.76 -7.89
C ARG A 68 -7.07 -1.41 -7.38
N ALA A 69 -7.12 -1.76 -6.09
CA ALA A 69 -8.30 -2.35 -5.47
C ALA A 69 -9.52 -1.42 -5.58
N ARG A 70 -9.36 -0.14 -5.25
CA ARG A 70 -10.42 0.88 -5.40
C ARG A 70 -10.88 1.07 -6.84
N LEU A 71 -9.94 1.01 -7.79
CA LEU A 71 -10.26 1.11 -9.21
C LEU A 71 -11.09 -0.11 -9.69
N THR A 72 -10.69 -1.31 -9.29
CA THR A 72 -11.43 -2.54 -9.60
C THR A 72 -12.83 -2.53 -8.96
N LEU A 73 -12.96 -2.09 -7.70
CA LEU A 73 -14.27 -1.91 -7.04
C LEU A 73 -15.19 -0.97 -7.82
N LYS A 74 -14.65 0.18 -8.26
CA LYS A 74 -15.41 1.15 -9.07
C LYS A 74 -15.92 0.51 -10.36
N GLN A 75 -15.12 -0.30 -11.03
CA GLN A 75 -15.51 -0.99 -12.25
C GLN A 75 -16.57 -2.08 -12.01
N HIS A 76 -16.46 -2.85 -10.92
CA HIS A 76 -17.50 -3.82 -10.55
C HIS A 76 -18.84 -3.12 -10.30
N ALA A 77 -18.83 -1.99 -9.60
CA ALA A 77 -20.03 -1.19 -9.34
C ALA A 77 -20.62 -0.58 -10.62
N GLU A 78 -19.80 -0.19 -11.59
CA GLU A 78 -20.24 0.29 -12.90
C GLU A 78 -20.86 -0.84 -13.75
N ALA A 79 -20.26 -2.03 -13.73
CA ALA A 79 -20.76 -3.19 -14.44
C ALA A 79 -22.10 -3.70 -13.88
N ALA A 80 -22.29 -3.67 -12.55
CA ALA A 80 -23.55 -4.07 -11.91
C ALA A 80 -24.73 -3.13 -12.17
N ARG A 81 -24.47 -1.91 -12.68
CA ARG A 81 -25.49 -0.91 -13.03
C ARG A 81 -25.94 -0.99 -14.49
N GLN A 82 -25.27 -1.78 -15.31
CA GLN A 82 -25.59 -2.02 -16.72
C GLN A 82 -26.40 -3.31 -16.88
#